data_AF-A0A535J9Z1-F1
#
_entry.id   AF-A0A535J9Z1-F1
#
_cell.length_a   1.000
_cell.length_b   1.000
_cell.length_c   1.000
_cell.angle_alpha   90.00
_cell.angle_beta   90.00
_cell.angle_gamma   90.00
#
_symmetry.space_group_name_H-M   'P 1'
#
loop_
_entity.id
_entity.type
_entity.pdbx_description
1 polymer ?
#
loop_
_entity_poly.entity_id
_entity_poly.type
_entity_poly.pdbx_seq_one_letter_code
_entity_poly.pdbx_strand_id
1 'polypeptide(L)'
;MTGQTFHRTQRQGDWDQIEYAGNLVWFYDPAESKIVHTSATTVTPKGGLSPINVYGRAYPESISTARLTMYSIPAGQKYVVYQKVTGDYYEATTYNDLGSYVLHKTTTEFYMIRFNHRLAFVRASDVDVTTP
;
A
#
# COMPACT_ATOMS: atom_id res chain seq x y z
N MET A 1 -14.07 -7.85 9.13
CA MET A 1 -14.30 -7.75 7.67
C MET A 1 -13.52 -8.86 6.99
N THR A 2 -14.17 -9.59 6.09
CA THR A 2 -13.52 -10.53 5.17
C THR A 2 -13.56 -9.92 3.78
N GLY A 3 -12.45 -9.99 3.03
CA GLY A 3 -12.37 -9.47 1.65
C GLY A 3 -11.30 -8.39 1.43
N GLN A 4 -11.31 -7.82 0.22
CA GLN A 4 -10.38 -6.77 -0.23
C GLN A 4 -11.12 -5.43 -0.30
N THR A 5 -10.52 -4.36 0.22
CA THR A 5 -11.03 -3.00 0.08
C THR A 5 -10.40 -2.33 -1.15
N PHE A 6 -11.22 -1.64 -1.93
CA PHE A 6 -10.81 -0.90 -3.11
C PHE A 6 -11.28 0.55 -3.01
N HIS A 7 -10.58 1.46 -3.68
CA HIS A 7 -11.06 2.84 -3.82
C HIS A 7 -12.15 2.87 -4.90
N ARG A 8 -13.38 3.19 -4.51
CA ARG A 8 -14.50 3.46 -5.42
C ARG A 8 -14.38 4.90 -5.91
N THR A 9 -14.36 5.08 -7.22
CA THR A 9 -14.19 6.40 -7.86
C THR A 9 -15.52 7.00 -8.29
N GLN A 10 -16.45 6.19 -8.79
CA GLN A 10 -17.81 6.61 -9.18
C GLN A 10 -18.76 5.43 -9.33
N ARG A 11 -20.05 5.71 -9.52
CA ARG A 11 -21.08 4.74 -9.92
C ARG A 11 -21.89 5.27 -11.11
N GLN A 12 -22.24 4.39 -12.03
CA GLN A 12 -23.10 4.66 -13.18
C GLN A 12 -24.11 3.51 -13.33
N GLY A 13 -25.38 3.78 -13.03
CA GLY A 13 -26.43 2.76 -13.02
C GLY A 13 -26.08 1.63 -12.05
N ASP A 14 -26.02 0.40 -12.56
CA ASP A 14 -25.69 -0.80 -11.79
C ASP A 14 -24.18 -1.11 -11.70
N TRP A 15 -23.32 -0.19 -12.11
CA TRP A 15 -21.89 -0.40 -12.19
C TRP A 15 -21.10 0.55 -11.28
N ASP A 16 -20.16 -0.01 -10.53
CA ASP A 16 -19.19 0.72 -9.74
C ASP A 16 -17.84 0.76 -10.43
N GLN A 17 -17.25 1.94 -10.54
CA GLN A 17 -15.87 2.08 -10.99
C GLN A 17 -14.94 2.04 -9.78
N ILE A 18 -13.98 1.12 -9.80
CA ILE A 18 -12.97 0.97 -8.75
C ILE A 18 -11.58 1.09 -9.35
N GLU A 19 -10.61 1.50 -8.53
CA GLU A 19 -9.19 1.38 -8.87
C GLU A 19 -8.71 -0.05 -8.56
N TYR A 20 -8.32 -0.78 -9.61
CA TYR A 20 -7.72 -2.11 -9.51
C TYR A 20 -6.46 -2.19 -10.35
N ALA A 21 -5.36 -2.55 -9.69
CA ALA A 21 -4.07 -2.73 -10.35
C ALA A 21 -3.61 -1.57 -11.25
N GLY A 22 -3.81 -0.35 -10.76
CA GLY A 22 -3.46 0.88 -11.48
C GLY A 22 -4.37 1.21 -12.65
N ASN A 23 -5.50 0.53 -12.78
CA ASN A 23 -6.49 0.76 -13.82
C ASN A 23 -7.86 1.05 -13.19
N LEU A 24 -8.66 1.88 -13.85
CA LEU A 24 -10.07 2.04 -13.55
C LEU A 24 -10.84 0.88 -14.17
N VAL A 25 -11.55 0.11 -13.35
CA VAL A 25 -12.34 -1.03 -13.81
C VAL A 25 -13.78 -0.91 -13.32
N TRP A 26 -14.71 -1.37 -14.15
CA TRP A 26 -16.14 -1.40 -13.82
C TRP A 26 -16.52 -2.75 -13.24
N PHE A 27 -17.20 -2.71 -12.10
CA PHE A 27 -17.72 -3.86 -11.36
C PHE A 27 -19.25 -3.79 -11.34
N TYR A 28 -19.90 -4.88 -11.77
CA TYR A 28 -21.36 -4.94 -11.80
C TYR A 28 -21.92 -5.27 -10.42
N ASP A 29 -22.55 -4.29 -9.79
CA ASP A 29 -23.23 -4.42 -8.49
C ASP A 29 -24.68 -3.93 -8.59
N PRO A 30 -25.60 -4.75 -9.10
CA PRO A 30 -27.00 -4.39 -9.17
C PRO A 30 -27.58 -4.26 -7.76
N ALA A 31 -28.37 -3.19 -7.57
CA ALA A 31 -29.01 -2.84 -6.30
C ALA A 31 -28.04 -2.68 -5.10
N GLU A 32 -26.74 -2.48 -5.34
CA GLU A 32 -25.72 -2.30 -4.29
C GLU A 32 -25.72 -3.43 -3.24
N SER A 33 -25.79 -4.67 -3.73
CA SER A 33 -25.96 -5.86 -2.88
C SER A 33 -24.68 -6.68 -2.73
N LYS A 34 -23.64 -6.40 -3.53
CA LYS A 34 -22.41 -7.19 -3.59
C LYS A 34 -21.24 -6.57 -2.84
N ILE A 35 -21.25 -5.27 -2.59
CA ILE A 35 -20.18 -4.57 -1.85
C ILE A 35 -20.68 -3.99 -0.53
N VAL A 36 -19.74 -3.82 0.39
CA VAL A 36 -19.99 -3.11 1.65
C VAL A 36 -19.22 -1.79 1.60
N HIS A 37 -19.95 -0.68 1.73
CA HIS A 37 -19.34 0.64 1.78
C HIS A 37 -18.62 0.85 3.11
N THR A 38 -17.42 1.43 3.03
CA THR A 38 -16.63 1.79 4.20
C THR A 38 -15.75 2.99 3.86
N SER A 39 -15.46 3.82 4.86
CA SER A 39 -14.47 4.89 4.73
C SER A 39 -13.12 4.36 5.22
N ALA A 40 -12.06 4.67 4.49
CA ALA A 40 -10.71 4.27 4.84
C ALA A 40 -9.70 5.36 4.49
N THR A 41 -8.59 5.40 5.22
CA THR A 41 -7.45 6.25 4.88
C THR A 41 -6.86 5.80 3.54
N THR A 42 -6.57 6.77 2.68
CA THR A 42 -5.91 6.52 1.39
C THR A 42 -4.61 7.29 1.26
N VAL A 43 -3.72 6.78 0.41
CA VAL A 43 -2.49 7.45 0.01
C VAL A 43 -2.48 7.67 -1.50
N THR A 44 -1.97 8.83 -1.90
CA THR A 44 -1.77 9.22 -3.30
C THR A 44 -0.32 9.67 -3.48
N PRO A 45 0.38 9.36 -4.58
CA PRO A 45 1.70 9.93 -4.83
C PRO A 45 1.68 11.44 -4.75
N LYS A 46 2.66 12.00 -4.03
CA LYS A 46 2.82 13.44 -3.90
C LYS A 46 3.20 14.07 -5.24
N GLY A 47 2.74 15.31 -5.45
CA GLY A 47 3.09 16.08 -6.64
C GLY A 47 4.62 16.18 -6.85
N GLY A 48 5.07 15.92 -8.08
CA GLY A 48 6.49 15.97 -8.44
C GLY A 48 7.33 14.75 -8.04
N LEU A 49 6.78 13.79 -7.29
CA LEU A 49 7.47 12.55 -6.89
C LEU A 49 7.04 11.32 -7.70
N SER A 50 6.10 11.49 -8.63
CA SER A 50 5.63 10.42 -9.49
C SER A 50 6.59 10.11 -10.66
N PRO A 51 6.80 8.83 -11.02
CA PRO A 51 6.24 7.64 -10.37
C PRO A 51 6.99 7.27 -9.09
N ILE A 52 6.25 6.85 -8.05
CA ILE A 52 6.86 6.44 -6.77
C ILE A 52 7.21 4.94 -6.78
N ASN A 53 8.19 4.58 -5.95
CA ASN A 53 8.63 3.20 -5.79
C ASN A 53 7.64 2.38 -4.96
N VAL A 54 7.52 1.10 -5.33
CA VAL A 54 6.78 0.10 -4.55
C VAL A 54 7.79 -0.86 -3.93
N TYR A 55 7.64 -1.12 -2.64
CA TYR A 55 8.54 -1.97 -1.87
C TYR A 55 7.81 -3.25 -1.43
N GLY A 56 8.49 -4.39 -1.51
CA GLY A 56 7.95 -5.66 -0.99
C GLY A 56 8.10 -5.79 0.53
N ARG A 57 8.91 -4.92 1.14
CA ARG A 57 9.24 -4.90 2.57
C ARG A 57 9.48 -3.45 3.00
N ALA A 58 9.17 -3.13 4.24
CA ALA A 58 9.55 -1.86 4.86
C ALA A 58 10.84 -2.06 5.66
N TYR A 59 11.99 -1.95 5.00
CA TYR A 59 13.32 -2.13 5.63
C TYR A 59 14.05 -0.79 5.75
N PRO A 60 15.04 -0.69 6.66
CA PRO A 60 15.93 0.45 6.71
C PRO A 60 16.75 0.53 5.43
N GLU A 61 17.04 1.74 4.95
CA GLU A 61 17.90 1.95 3.79
C GLU A 61 19.30 1.36 3.97
N SER A 62 19.81 1.32 5.19
CA SER A 62 21.10 0.72 5.55
C SER A 62 21.12 -0.80 5.36
N ILE A 63 19.96 -1.46 5.42
CA ILE A 63 19.81 -2.91 5.25
C ILE A 63 19.48 -3.23 3.79
N SER A 64 18.51 -2.53 3.22
CA SER A 64 18.11 -2.76 1.84
C SER A 64 17.37 -1.58 1.25
N THR A 65 17.74 -1.24 0.01
CA THR A 65 17.00 -0.30 -0.84
C THR A 65 16.18 -1.03 -1.92
N ALA A 66 16.02 -2.35 -1.79
CA ALA A 66 15.36 -3.18 -2.79
C ALA A 66 13.89 -2.78 -2.97
N ARG A 67 13.53 -2.46 -4.21
CA ARG A 67 12.17 -2.15 -4.65
C ARG A 67 11.67 -3.22 -5.61
N LEU A 68 10.35 -3.31 -5.79
CA LEU A 68 9.74 -4.15 -6.82
C LEU A 68 9.88 -3.47 -8.18
N THR A 69 10.98 -3.73 -8.88
CA THR A 69 11.38 -3.02 -10.12
C THR A 69 10.37 -3.09 -11.26
N MET A 70 9.51 -4.11 -11.28
CA MET A 70 8.44 -4.26 -12.27
C MET A 70 7.20 -3.40 -11.98
N TYR A 71 7.15 -2.71 -10.84
CA TYR A 71 6.02 -1.89 -10.42
C TYR A 71 6.46 -0.49 -10.02
N SER A 72 5.63 0.48 -10.36
CA SER A 72 5.68 1.84 -9.86
C SER A 72 4.26 2.40 -9.81
N ILE A 73 4.04 3.43 -9.01
CA ILE A 73 2.71 4.07 -8.91
C ILE A 73 2.77 5.45 -9.59
N PRO A 74 2.06 5.64 -10.71
CA PRO A 74 1.97 6.93 -11.38
C PRO A 74 1.06 7.90 -10.61
N ALA A 75 1.10 9.17 -11.00
CA ALA A 75 0.39 10.24 -10.34
C ALA A 75 -1.12 10.00 -10.36
N GLY A 76 -1.81 10.46 -9.30
CA GLY A 76 -3.26 10.44 -9.21
C GLY A 76 -3.89 9.12 -8.75
N GLN A 77 -3.15 8.00 -8.72
CA GLN A 77 -3.67 6.73 -8.20
C GLN A 77 -3.78 6.74 -6.67
N LYS A 78 -4.85 6.12 -6.16
CA LYS A 78 -5.18 6.09 -4.74
C LYS A 78 -5.22 4.66 -4.21
N TYR A 79 -4.55 4.47 -3.08
CA TYR A 79 -4.49 3.16 -2.42
C TYR A 79 -4.95 3.23 -0.98
N VAL A 80 -5.75 2.23 -0.59
CA VAL A 80 -6.20 2.07 0.80
C VAL A 80 -5.03 1.67 1.69
N VAL A 81 -4.86 2.38 2.80
CA VAL A 81 -3.85 2.13 3.82
C VAL A 81 -4.36 1.10 4.82
N TYR A 82 -3.56 0.08 5.09
CA TYR A 82 -3.83 -0.88 6.16
C TYR A 82 -3.16 -0.47 7.48
N GLN A 83 -1.93 0.00 7.41
CA GLN A 83 -1.17 0.49 8.56
C GLN A 83 -0.02 1.40 8.12
N LYS A 84 0.44 2.23 9.04
CA LYS A 84 1.73 2.92 8.96
C LYS A 84 2.73 2.16 9.81
N VAL A 85 3.92 1.90 9.28
CA VAL A 85 4.99 1.18 9.99
C VAL A 85 6.30 1.93 9.88
N THR A 86 7.10 1.87 10.93
CA THR A 86 8.52 2.20 10.84
C THR A 86 9.24 1.03 10.20
N GLY A 87 10.13 1.29 9.26
CA GLY A 87 10.83 0.25 8.50
C GLY A 87 11.93 -0.45 9.29
N ASP A 88 11.71 -0.84 10.54
CA ASP A 88 12.69 -1.56 11.35
C ASP A 88 12.92 -2.98 10.79
N TYR A 89 14.13 -3.52 10.99
CA TYR A 89 14.47 -4.89 10.57
C TYR A 89 15.04 -5.69 11.72
N TYR A 90 14.41 -6.84 12.01
CA TYR A 90 14.90 -7.80 12.98
C TYR A 90 15.69 -8.90 12.27
N GLU A 91 17.00 -8.90 12.47
CA GLU A 91 17.93 -9.86 11.90
C GLU A 91 18.17 -11.01 12.88
N ALA A 92 17.63 -12.19 12.54
CA ALA A 92 17.78 -13.42 13.32
C ALA A 92 17.96 -14.60 12.35
N THR A 93 19.13 -14.68 11.70
CA THR A 93 19.40 -15.63 10.62
C THR A 93 19.67 -17.06 11.11
N THR A 94 20.05 -17.20 12.38
CA THR A 94 20.41 -18.47 13.00
C THR A 94 19.37 -18.84 14.05
N TYR A 95 18.92 -20.10 14.08
CA TYR A 95 18.00 -20.56 15.11
C TYR A 95 18.74 -20.78 16.44
N ASN A 96 18.20 -20.27 17.55
CA ASN A 96 18.71 -20.38 18.92
C ASN A 96 20.05 -19.69 19.22
N ASP A 97 20.37 -18.60 18.52
CA ASP A 97 21.54 -17.77 18.82
C ASP A 97 21.14 -16.34 19.20
N LEU A 98 20.50 -16.20 20.37
CA LEU A 98 19.95 -14.92 20.84
C LEU A 98 20.99 -13.79 20.89
N GLY A 99 22.28 -14.12 21.03
CA GLY A 99 23.37 -13.14 21.08
C GLY A 99 23.74 -12.53 19.72
N SER A 100 23.42 -13.19 18.61
CA SER A 100 23.63 -12.65 17.26
C SER A 100 22.44 -11.89 16.71
N TYR A 101 21.31 -11.86 17.42
CA TYR A 101 20.12 -11.18 16.94
C TYR A 101 20.26 -9.67 17.05
N VAL A 102 19.97 -8.95 15.97
CA VAL A 102 20.11 -7.50 15.90
C VAL A 102 18.79 -6.87 15.48
N LEU A 103 18.35 -5.86 16.23
CA LEU A 103 17.23 -5.01 15.82
C LEU A 103 17.79 -3.73 15.20
N HIS A 104 17.68 -3.62 13.89
CA HIS A 104 18.02 -2.43 13.12
C HIS A 104 16.84 -1.47 13.12
N LYS A 105 17.00 -0.32 13.79
CA LYS A 105 15.97 0.72 13.86
C LYS A 105 16.21 1.84 12.85
N THR A 106 15.13 2.42 12.35
CA THR A 106 15.17 3.59 11.47
C THR A 106 14.08 4.60 11.83
N THR A 107 14.13 5.79 11.23
CA THR A 107 13.03 6.76 11.24
C THR A 107 12.23 6.73 9.93
N THR A 108 12.64 5.92 8.95
CA THR A 108 11.93 5.79 7.68
C THR A 108 10.59 5.10 7.91
N GLU A 109 9.51 5.80 7.56
CA GLU A 109 8.16 5.28 7.69
C GLU A 109 7.60 4.86 6.33
N PHE A 110 6.76 3.84 6.35
CA PHE A 110 6.07 3.29 5.19
C PHE A 110 4.59 3.13 5.47
N TYR A 111 3.77 3.27 4.42
CA TYR A 111 2.39 2.82 4.45
C TYR A 111 2.27 1.45 3.80
N MET A 112 1.66 0.51 4.51
CA MET A 112 1.26 -0.77 3.93
C MET A 112 -0.04 -0.59 3.16
N ILE A 113 0.00 -0.91 1.87
CA ILE A 113 -1.11 -0.77 0.95
C ILE A 113 -1.49 -2.12 0.35
N ARG A 114 -2.75 -2.21 -0.10
CA ARG A 114 -3.20 -3.30 -0.97
C ARG A 114 -2.86 -2.95 -2.41
N PHE A 115 -1.80 -3.55 -2.94
CA PHE A 115 -1.34 -3.34 -4.30
C PHE A 115 -1.59 -4.59 -5.15
N ASN A 116 -2.49 -4.52 -6.13
CA ASN A 116 -2.98 -5.67 -6.89
C ASN A 116 -3.56 -6.74 -5.94
N HIS A 117 -3.02 -7.96 -6.02
CA HIS A 117 -3.33 -9.08 -5.14
C HIS A 117 -2.41 -9.16 -3.90
N ARG A 118 -1.46 -8.23 -3.74
CA ARG A 118 -0.40 -8.28 -2.72
C ARG A 118 -0.55 -7.18 -1.67
N LEU A 119 0.12 -7.38 -0.53
CA LEU A 119 0.49 -6.28 0.34
C LEU A 119 1.84 -5.73 -0.14
N ALA A 120 1.95 -4.42 -0.18
CA ALA A 120 3.16 -3.72 -0.56
C ALA A 120 3.33 -2.46 0.30
N PHE A 121 4.49 -1.85 0.21
CA PHE A 121 4.84 -0.67 0.98
C PHE A 121 5.21 0.49 0.05
N VAL A 122 4.82 1.69 0.46
CA VAL A 122 5.25 2.97 -0.14
C VAL A 122 5.84 3.82 0.97
N ARG A 123 6.88 4.60 0.69
CA ARG A 123 7.45 5.50 1.70
C ARG A 123 6.45 6.60 2.06
N ALA A 124 6.35 6.92 3.33
CA ALA A 124 5.46 7.98 3.81
C ALA A 124 5.86 9.37 3.28
N SER A 125 7.15 9.58 2.99
CA SER A 125 7.65 10.83 2.38
C SER A 125 7.12 11.08 0.97
N ASP A 126 6.79 10.01 0.25
CA ASP A 126 6.52 10.03 -1.19
C ASP A 126 5.02 10.20 -1.51
N VAL A 127 4.18 10.20 -0.49
CA VAL A 127 2.71 10.21 -0.62
C VAL A 127 2.07 11.31 0.21
N ASP A 128 0.90 11.73 -0.24
CA ASP A 128 -0.06 12.51 0.54
C ASP A 128 -1.14 11.58 1.09
N VAL A 129 -1.56 11.85 2.32
CA VAL A 129 -2.53 11.04 3.06
C VAL A 129 -3.88 11.74 3.07
N THR A 130 -4.94 11.02 2.72
CA THR A 130 -6.31 11.48 2.89
C THR A 130 -6.99 10.60 3.92
N THR A 131 -7.39 11.18 5.05
CA THR A 131 -8.17 10.50 6.09
C THR A 131 -9.64 10.37 5.67
N PRO A 132 -10.35 9.35 6.15
CA PRO A 132 -11.76 9.12 5.85
C PRO A 132 -12.69 10.26 6.30
#